data_AF-M6V4X7-F1
#
_entry.id   AF-M6V4X7-F1
#
_cell.length_a   1.000
_cell.length_b   1.000
_cell.length_c   1.000
_cell.angle_alpha   90.00
_cell.angle_beta   90.00
_cell.angle_gamma   90.00
#
_symmetry.space_group_name_H-M   'P 1'
#
loop_
_entity.id
_entity.type
_entity.pdbx_description
1 polymer ?
#
loop_
_entity_poly.entity_id
_entity_poly.type
_entity_poly.pdbx_seq_one_letter_code
_entity_poly.pdbx_strand_id
1 'polypeptide(L)'
;MKILRALIVFEILIFGHLLLAQQTIQKSESDLEKKVAEEVKKIRELSGESESSFFELPGRDTKSILKLEKMGMAIIPFLLPYLSDTSQTGAVRAHGNGNRRVALVNEYIGYIINRIADHTFYLPGKTGEDDGISLGDHGLVDMDTIRAFQTLVANWYQKNKDKSFEERKLDDLYDGFHTNRFAACYWLGESKREKYRLPLENKIKELFKGDSDTLKDSEMVSCATALGKIGNPKSAKILRKVANHLSYDYSGGERVLWKYHTPNIYELFEVHEVLAKLGHKKEALVRLNELKKDYLEEMDGATQKEFLENLKKAEKW
;
A
#
# COMPACT_ATOMS: atom_id res chain seq x y z
N MET A 1 -36.03 52.02 -9.97
CA MET A 1 -37.00 50.91 -9.82
C MET A 1 -36.76 49.71 -10.74
N LYS A 2 -36.35 49.90 -12.01
CA LYS A 2 -36.06 48.78 -12.94
C LYS A 2 -34.86 47.90 -12.54
N ILE A 3 -33.78 48.52 -12.05
CA ILE A 3 -32.55 47.82 -11.61
C ILE A 3 -32.79 46.97 -10.36
N LEU A 4 -33.54 47.49 -9.38
CA LEU A 4 -33.88 46.76 -8.15
C LEU A 4 -34.75 45.52 -8.44
N ARG A 5 -35.70 45.62 -9.39
CA ARG A 5 -36.51 44.46 -9.80
C ARG A 5 -35.68 43.41 -10.55
N ALA A 6 -34.71 43.82 -11.36
CA ALA A 6 -33.82 42.88 -12.05
C ALA A 6 -32.90 42.13 -11.07
N LEU A 7 -32.41 42.81 -10.02
CA LEU A 7 -31.61 42.18 -8.96
C LEU A 7 -32.42 41.15 -8.17
N ILE A 8 -33.66 41.48 -7.78
CA ILE A 8 -34.55 40.53 -7.07
C ILE A 8 -34.85 39.29 -7.93
N VAL A 9 -35.09 39.45 -9.23
CA VAL A 9 -35.32 38.32 -10.14
C VAL A 9 -34.06 37.46 -10.29
N PHE A 10 -32.88 38.08 -10.36
CA PHE A 10 -31.61 37.37 -10.46
C PHE A 10 -31.29 36.57 -9.18
N GLU A 11 -31.54 37.13 -8.00
CA GLU A 11 -31.40 36.41 -6.72
C GLU A 11 -32.35 35.21 -6.63
N ILE A 12 -33.63 35.37 -7.00
CA ILE A 12 -34.61 34.27 -7.01
C ILE A 12 -34.17 33.14 -7.95
N LEU A 13 -33.61 33.47 -9.12
CA LEU A 13 -33.09 32.48 -10.07
C LEU A 13 -31.87 31.73 -9.52
N ILE A 14 -30.94 32.42 -8.85
CA ILE A 14 -29.79 31.78 -8.19
C ILE A 14 -30.25 30.84 -7.07
N PHE A 15 -31.17 31.30 -6.20
CA PHE A 15 -31.71 30.47 -5.12
C PHE A 15 -32.49 29.26 -5.65
N GLY A 16 -33.26 29.44 -6.72
CA GLY A 16 -33.98 28.34 -7.39
C GLY A 16 -33.01 27.28 -7.95
N HIS A 17 -31.93 27.69 -8.60
CA HIS A 17 -30.90 26.77 -9.08
C HIS A 17 -30.15 26.07 -7.95
N LEU A 18 -29.84 26.78 -6.85
CA LEU A 18 -29.19 26.20 -5.68
C LEU A 18 -30.06 25.13 -5.01
N LEU A 19 -31.36 25.40 -4.87
CA LEU A 19 -32.32 24.48 -4.26
C LEU A 19 -32.53 23.23 -5.12
N LEU A 20 -32.62 23.38 -6.45
CA LEU A 20 -32.69 22.26 -7.38
C LEU A 20 -31.40 21.41 -7.37
N ALA A 21 -30.23 22.05 -7.28
CA ALA A 21 -28.96 21.36 -7.16
C ALA A 21 -28.90 20.53 -5.85
N GLN A 22 -29.32 21.12 -4.73
CA GLN A 22 -29.37 20.45 -3.43
C GLN A 22 -30.34 19.25 -3.44
N GLN A 23 -31.53 19.39 -4.03
CA GLN A 23 -32.47 18.27 -4.19
C GLN A 23 -31.93 17.16 -5.09
N THR A 24 -31.21 17.52 -6.15
CA THR A 24 -30.60 16.56 -7.07
C THR A 24 -29.49 15.77 -6.38
N ILE A 25 -28.65 16.44 -5.58
CA ILE A 25 -27.60 15.81 -4.78
C ILE A 25 -28.22 14.83 -3.78
N GLN A 26 -29.20 15.27 -2.99
CA GLN A 26 -29.87 14.41 -1.99
C GLN A 26 -30.52 13.17 -2.63
N LYS A 27 -31.18 13.34 -3.78
CA LYS A 27 -31.77 12.20 -4.50
C LYS A 27 -30.69 11.24 -4.98
N SER A 28 -29.58 11.74 -5.50
CA SER A 28 -28.47 10.91 -5.97
C SER A 28 -27.80 10.12 -4.84
N GLU A 29 -27.65 10.73 -3.66
CA GLU A 29 -27.12 10.06 -2.45
C GLU A 29 -28.07 8.96 -1.97
N SER A 30 -29.38 9.24 -1.90
CA SER A 30 -30.38 8.24 -1.52
C SER A 30 -30.44 7.05 -2.50
N ASP A 31 -30.31 7.32 -3.80
CA ASP A 31 -30.27 6.26 -4.82
C ASP A 31 -28.99 5.43 -4.71
N LEU A 32 -27.86 6.03 -4.33
CA LEU A 32 -26.61 5.33 -4.11
C LEU A 32 -26.67 4.46 -2.85
N GLU A 33 -27.18 5.00 -1.75
CA GLU A 33 -27.39 4.29 -0.48
C GLU A 33 -28.25 3.04 -0.69
N LYS A 34 -29.37 3.17 -1.41
CA LYS A 34 -30.25 2.03 -1.74
C LYS A 34 -29.52 0.95 -2.55
N LYS A 35 -28.75 1.35 -3.56
CA LYS A 35 -27.95 0.41 -4.37
C LYS A 35 -26.91 -0.31 -3.53
N VAL A 36 -26.22 0.41 -2.64
CA VAL A 36 -25.25 -0.20 -1.71
C VAL A 36 -25.96 -1.21 -0.80
N ALA A 37 -27.08 -0.83 -0.20
CA ALA A 37 -27.85 -1.72 0.67
C ALA A 37 -28.33 -3.00 -0.04
N GLU A 38 -28.80 -2.88 -1.28
CA GLU A 38 -29.20 -4.04 -2.11
C GLU A 38 -28.06 -5.00 -2.40
N GLU A 39 -26.88 -4.49 -2.74
CA GLU A 39 -25.72 -5.33 -3.04
C GLU A 39 -25.11 -5.93 -1.75
N VAL A 40 -25.13 -5.20 -0.63
CA VAL A 40 -24.72 -5.74 0.69
C VAL A 40 -25.67 -6.85 1.16
N LYS A 41 -26.98 -6.74 0.89
CA LYS A 41 -27.91 -7.84 1.18
C LYS A 41 -27.51 -9.13 0.47
N LYS A 42 -27.05 -9.05 -0.78
CA LYS A 42 -26.56 -10.21 -1.54
C LYS A 42 -25.24 -10.75 -0.98
N ILE A 43 -24.40 -9.92 -0.37
CA ILE A 43 -23.19 -10.37 0.33
C ILE A 43 -23.54 -11.30 1.49
N ARG A 44 -24.63 -11.03 2.23
CA ARG A 44 -25.10 -11.91 3.30
C ARG A 44 -25.45 -13.31 2.81
N GLU A 45 -25.94 -13.40 1.59
CA GLU A 45 -26.39 -14.63 0.93
C GLU A 45 -25.25 -15.37 0.22
N LEU A 46 -24.01 -14.85 0.23
CA LEU A 46 -22.86 -15.51 -0.36
C LEU A 46 -22.63 -16.88 0.25
N SER A 47 -22.26 -17.83 -0.60
CA SER A 47 -21.94 -19.21 -0.21
C SER A 47 -20.76 -19.74 -1.02
N GLY A 48 -20.16 -20.83 -0.53
CA GLY A 48 -18.99 -21.45 -1.15
C GLY A 48 -17.80 -21.52 -0.19
N GLU A 49 -16.71 -22.13 -0.66
CA GLU A 49 -15.46 -22.27 0.09
C GLU A 49 -14.36 -21.46 -0.61
N SER A 50 -13.51 -20.84 0.18
CA SER A 50 -12.35 -20.06 -0.29
C SER A 50 -11.18 -20.29 0.65
N GLU A 51 -9.96 -20.31 0.11
CA GLU A 51 -8.77 -20.38 0.93
C GLU A 51 -8.66 -19.12 1.81
N SER A 52 -8.14 -19.24 3.03
CA SER A 52 -7.97 -18.10 3.93
C SER A 52 -6.69 -17.30 3.69
N SER A 53 -5.67 -17.93 3.11
CA SER A 53 -4.33 -17.37 2.87
C SER A 53 -4.33 -16.28 1.79
N PHE A 54 -5.33 -16.31 0.93
CA PHE A 54 -5.60 -15.32 -0.10
C PHE A 54 -7.08 -14.98 0.05
N PHE A 55 -7.47 -13.70 -0.01
CA PHE A 55 -8.89 -13.37 -0.13
C PHE A 55 -9.37 -13.75 -1.55
N GLU A 56 -9.32 -15.04 -1.87
CA GLU A 56 -9.99 -15.61 -3.02
C GLU A 56 -11.47 -15.45 -2.73
N LEU A 57 -12.10 -14.66 -3.57
CA LEU A 57 -13.54 -14.47 -3.49
C LEU A 57 -14.19 -15.86 -3.68
N PRO A 58 -15.17 -16.26 -2.85
CA PRO A 58 -15.76 -17.59 -2.91
C PRO A 58 -16.44 -17.81 -4.27
N GLY A 59 -15.79 -18.54 -5.18
CA GLY A 59 -16.37 -19.05 -6.42
C GLY A 59 -17.15 -18.04 -7.28
N ARG A 60 -18.11 -18.53 -8.09
CA ARG A 60 -18.71 -17.81 -9.24
C ARG A 60 -19.69 -16.66 -8.91
N ASP A 61 -19.95 -16.31 -7.64
CA ASP A 61 -21.00 -15.34 -7.26
C ASP A 61 -20.47 -14.03 -6.66
N THR A 62 -19.42 -13.49 -7.24
CA THR A 62 -18.72 -12.29 -6.74
C THR A 62 -19.23 -11.00 -7.39
N LYS A 63 -20.34 -11.09 -8.12
CA LYS A 63 -20.90 -9.99 -8.91
C LYS A 63 -21.24 -8.78 -8.04
N SER A 64 -21.76 -9.00 -6.84
CA SER A 64 -22.13 -7.94 -5.90
C SER A 64 -20.90 -7.18 -5.39
N ILE A 65 -19.83 -7.90 -5.05
CA ILE A 65 -18.53 -7.33 -4.65
C ILE A 65 -17.96 -6.48 -5.79
N LEU A 66 -17.89 -7.04 -7.01
CA LEU A 66 -17.39 -6.32 -8.18
C LEU A 66 -18.23 -5.10 -8.55
N LYS A 67 -19.56 -5.14 -8.34
CA LYS A 67 -20.43 -3.99 -8.55
C LYS A 67 -20.12 -2.87 -7.56
N LEU A 68 -19.97 -3.20 -6.28
CA LEU A 68 -19.60 -2.23 -5.25
C LEU A 68 -18.22 -1.62 -5.54
N GLU A 69 -17.22 -2.44 -5.89
CA GLU A 69 -15.89 -1.95 -6.31
C GLU A 69 -15.99 -0.95 -7.48
N LYS A 70 -16.82 -1.24 -8.49
CA LYS A 70 -17.03 -0.36 -9.65
C LYS A 70 -17.74 0.95 -9.33
N MET A 71 -18.51 1.02 -8.24
CA MET A 71 -19.10 2.28 -7.79
C MET A 71 -18.04 3.22 -7.20
N GLY A 72 -16.87 2.69 -6.83
CA GLY A 72 -15.69 3.46 -6.47
C GLY A 72 -15.81 4.22 -5.14
N MET A 73 -14.93 5.20 -4.96
CA MET A 73 -14.75 5.93 -3.69
C MET A 73 -16.05 6.52 -3.11
N ALA A 74 -17.00 6.90 -3.97
CA ALA A 74 -18.26 7.53 -3.56
C ALA A 74 -19.10 6.67 -2.60
N ILE A 75 -18.94 5.34 -2.63
CA ILE A 75 -19.73 4.45 -1.78
C ILE A 75 -19.11 4.14 -0.41
N ILE A 76 -17.84 4.54 -0.17
CA ILE A 76 -17.17 4.25 1.11
C ILE A 76 -18.00 4.70 2.32
N PRO A 77 -18.57 5.93 2.37
CA PRO A 77 -19.39 6.35 3.52
C PRO A 77 -20.61 5.46 3.78
N PHE A 78 -21.23 4.93 2.72
CA PHE A 78 -22.40 4.07 2.81
C PHE A 78 -22.05 2.62 3.19
N LEU A 79 -20.79 2.21 3.01
CA LEU A 79 -20.27 0.91 3.45
C LEU A 79 -19.89 0.90 4.94
N LEU A 80 -19.48 2.04 5.51
CA LEU A 80 -19.02 2.15 6.91
C LEU A 80 -19.97 1.52 7.94
N PRO A 81 -21.30 1.75 7.90
CA PRO A 81 -22.20 1.16 8.89
C PRO A 81 -22.18 -0.37 8.87
N TYR A 82 -21.91 -0.98 7.71
CA TYR A 82 -21.87 -2.43 7.56
C TYR A 82 -20.61 -3.09 8.12
N LEU A 83 -19.61 -2.31 8.57
CA LEU A 83 -18.51 -2.86 9.39
C LEU A 83 -19.01 -3.39 10.74
N SER A 84 -20.17 -2.91 11.21
CA SER A 84 -20.85 -3.43 12.39
C SER A 84 -21.73 -4.66 12.09
N ASP A 85 -21.85 -5.09 10.83
CA ASP A 85 -22.62 -6.28 10.47
C ASP A 85 -21.79 -7.56 10.71
N THR A 86 -21.93 -8.12 11.91
CA THR A 86 -21.26 -9.36 12.33
C THR A 86 -22.05 -10.62 11.95
N SER A 87 -23.04 -10.50 11.06
CA SER A 87 -23.82 -11.66 10.61
C SER A 87 -22.92 -12.63 9.85
N GLN A 88 -23.16 -13.93 10.05
CA GLN A 88 -22.52 -14.97 9.27
C GLN A 88 -23.06 -14.99 7.84
N THR A 89 -22.19 -15.23 6.86
CA THR A 89 -22.60 -15.58 5.50
C THR A 89 -22.70 -17.10 5.36
N GLY A 90 -23.15 -17.60 4.22
CA GLY A 90 -23.04 -19.02 3.87
C GLY A 90 -21.66 -19.43 3.36
N ALA A 91 -20.69 -18.50 3.32
CA ALA A 91 -19.34 -18.76 2.81
C ALA A 91 -18.39 -19.21 3.92
N VAL A 92 -17.52 -20.16 3.58
CA VAL A 92 -16.53 -20.75 4.49
C VAL A 92 -15.12 -20.39 4.03
N ARG A 93 -14.30 -19.95 4.98
CA ARG A 93 -12.85 -19.79 4.83
C ARG A 93 -12.17 -21.06 5.30
N ALA A 94 -11.43 -21.70 4.41
CA ALA A 94 -10.63 -22.87 4.68
C ALA A 94 -9.17 -22.46 4.82
N HIS A 95 -8.58 -22.74 5.97
CA HIS A 95 -7.15 -22.64 6.18
C HIS A 95 -6.46 -23.89 5.64
N GLY A 96 -5.29 -23.73 5.01
CA GLY A 96 -4.49 -24.85 4.48
C GLY A 96 -4.07 -25.89 5.53
N ASN A 97 -4.32 -25.64 6.82
CA ASN A 97 -4.13 -26.57 7.93
C ASN A 97 -5.40 -27.37 8.31
N GLY A 98 -6.48 -27.26 7.54
CA GLY A 98 -7.75 -27.95 7.76
C GLY A 98 -8.76 -27.20 8.64
N ASN A 99 -8.39 -26.06 9.22
CA ASN A 99 -9.34 -25.23 9.99
C ASN A 99 -10.33 -24.55 9.06
N ARG A 100 -11.62 -24.55 9.44
CA ARG A 100 -12.69 -23.91 8.69
C ARG A 100 -13.41 -22.89 9.57
N ARG A 101 -13.64 -21.68 9.05
CA ARG A 101 -14.44 -20.65 9.72
C ARG A 101 -15.48 -20.07 8.78
N VAL A 102 -16.66 -19.77 9.29
CA VAL A 102 -17.69 -19.05 8.53
C VAL A 102 -17.27 -17.58 8.40
N ALA A 103 -17.35 -17.02 7.20
CA ALA A 103 -17.03 -15.62 6.96
C ALA A 103 -18.13 -14.71 7.52
N LEU A 104 -17.75 -13.54 8.03
CA LEU A 104 -18.70 -12.51 8.45
C LEU A 104 -18.94 -11.52 7.32
N VAL A 105 -20.09 -10.85 7.34
CA VAL A 105 -20.40 -9.80 6.35
C VAL A 105 -19.36 -8.68 6.41
N ASN A 106 -19.01 -8.20 7.61
CA ASN A 106 -18.05 -7.12 7.78
C ASN A 106 -16.63 -7.43 7.30
N GLU A 107 -16.25 -8.70 7.18
CA GLU A 107 -14.99 -9.12 6.55
C GLU A 107 -14.99 -8.74 5.06
N TYR A 108 -16.08 -9.05 4.34
CA TYR A 108 -16.25 -8.64 2.94
C TYR A 108 -16.35 -7.14 2.77
N ILE A 109 -17.04 -6.44 3.68
CA ILE A 109 -17.15 -4.98 3.64
C ILE A 109 -15.76 -4.35 3.81
N GLY A 110 -14.97 -4.82 4.77
CA GLY A 110 -13.61 -4.37 4.98
C GLY A 110 -12.73 -4.59 3.74
N TYR A 111 -12.80 -5.77 3.13
CA TYR A 111 -12.11 -6.08 1.88
C TYR A 111 -12.51 -5.12 0.75
N ILE A 112 -13.81 -4.91 0.53
CA ILE A 112 -14.31 -3.98 -0.52
C ILE A 112 -13.79 -2.58 -0.28
N ILE A 113 -13.81 -2.10 0.97
CA ILE A 113 -13.30 -0.77 1.32
C ILE A 113 -11.82 -0.66 0.97
N ASN A 114 -10.96 -1.62 1.35
CA ASN A 114 -9.55 -1.62 0.99
C ASN A 114 -9.34 -1.58 -0.53
N ARG A 115 -10.13 -2.36 -1.28
CA ARG A 115 -10.06 -2.46 -2.74
C ARG A 115 -10.46 -1.17 -3.44
N ILE A 116 -11.53 -0.53 -2.99
CA ILE A 116 -11.98 0.75 -3.53
C ILE A 116 -10.97 1.86 -3.23
N ALA A 117 -10.44 1.86 -2.00
CA ALA A 117 -9.45 2.82 -1.55
C ALA A 117 -8.08 2.62 -2.23
N ASP A 118 -7.80 1.38 -2.65
CA ASP A 118 -6.47 0.88 -3.01
C ASP A 118 -5.44 1.18 -1.91
N HIS A 119 -5.85 0.92 -0.66
CA HIS A 119 -5.15 1.26 0.56
C HIS A 119 -5.51 0.24 1.64
N THR A 120 -4.51 -0.29 2.35
CA THR A 120 -4.72 -1.23 3.45
C THR A 120 -4.92 -0.46 4.75
N PHE A 121 -6.12 -0.52 5.32
CA PHE A 121 -6.40 0.07 6.62
C PHE A 121 -5.88 -0.84 7.74
N TYR A 122 -5.03 -0.29 8.60
CA TYR A 122 -4.36 -1.03 9.67
C TYR A 122 -4.55 -0.32 11.01
N LEU A 123 -4.92 -1.08 12.03
CA LEU A 123 -4.88 -0.63 13.42
C LEU A 123 -3.67 -1.27 14.11
N PRO A 124 -2.73 -0.46 14.64
CA PRO A 124 -1.60 -1.00 15.40
C PRO A 124 -2.13 -1.64 16.68
N GLY A 125 -1.50 -2.74 17.09
CA GLY A 125 -1.82 -3.39 18.35
C GLY A 125 -1.24 -2.65 19.56
N LYS A 126 -1.51 -3.17 20.76
CA LYS A 126 -1.22 -2.47 22.02
C LYS A 126 0.23 -2.60 22.47
N THR A 127 0.94 -3.63 21.99
CA THR A 127 2.28 -3.97 22.48
C THR A 127 3.41 -3.74 21.48
N GLY A 128 3.12 -3.20 20.30
CA GLY A 128 4.14 -2.72 19.36
C GLY A 128 4.87 -3.79 18.54
N GLU A 129 4.57 -5.07 18.74
CA GLU A 129 5.08 -6.19 17.94
C GLU A 129 3.89 -7.04 17.45
N ASP A 130 3.68 -7.05 16.13
CA ASP A 130 2.88 -8.01 15.35
C ASP A 130 1.45 -8.36 15.80
N ASP A 131 0.85 -7.59 16.71
CA ASP A 131 -0.52 -7.78 17.22
C ASP A 131 -1.55 -6.85 16.56
N GLY A 132 -1.15 -6.09 15.54
CA GLY A 132 -2.06 -5.23 14.79
C GLY A 132 -2.97 -5.99 13.85
N ILE A 133 -4.03 -5.32 13.40
CA ILE A 133 -5.10 -5.94 12.62
C ILE A 133 -5.30 -5.10 11.35
N SER A 134 -5.33 -5.76 10.19
CA SER A 134 -5.77 -5.12 8.94
C SER A 134 -7.26 -5.32 8.73
N LEU A 135 -7.91 -4.30 8.19
CA LEU A 135 -9.32 -4.35 7.84
C LEU A 135 -9.55 -5.42 6.76
N GLY A 136 -10.49 -6.34 6.99
CA GLY A 136 -10.89 -7.35 5.99
C GLY A 136 -10.06 -8.64 5.99
N ASP A 137 -8.98 -8.73 6.76
CA ASP A 137 -8.23 -9.99 6.92
C ASP A 137 -9.07 -11.03 7.69
N HIS A 138 -9.80 -10.56 8.70
CA HIS A 138 -10.69 -11.35 9.54
C HIS A 138 -11.99 -10.61 9.85
N GLY A 139 -13.02 -11.38 10.22
CA GLY A 139 -14.28 -10.81 10.71
C GLY A 139 -14.07 -10.02 12.00
N LEU A 140 -14.62 -8.79 12.04
CA LEU A 140 -14.52 -7.93 13.22
C LEU A 140 -15.62 -8.31 14.21
N VAL A 141 -15.29 -8.63 15.45
CA VAL A 141 -16.27 -8.99 16.49
C VAL A 141 -16.30 -7.99 17.64
N ASP A 142 -15.17 -7.33 17.91
CA ASP A 142 -15.04 -6.36 18.98
C ASP A 142 -15.56 -4.98 18.56
N MET A 143 -16.50 -4.42 19.34
CA MET A 143 -17.16 -3.15 19.00
C MET A 143 -16.22 -1.96 19.03
N ASP A 144 -15.22 -1.95 19.89
CA ASP A 144 -14.25 -0.86 19.96
C ASP A 144 -13.33 -0.88 18.72
N THR A 145 -12.89 -2.05 18.30
CA THR A 145 -12.14 -2.27 17.06
C THR A 145 -12.97 -1.88 15.83
N ILE A 146 -14.25 -2.25 15.76
CA ILE A 146 -15.16 -1.84 14.68
C ILE A 146 -15.26 -0.31 14.60
N ARG A 147 -15.47 0.37 15.73
CA ARG A 147 -15.55 1.84 15.77
C ARG A 147 -14.23 2.51 15.41
N ALA A 148 -13.11 1.92 15.81
CA ALA A 148 -11.78 2.40 15.45
C ALA A 148 -11.56 2.34 13.94
N PHE A 149 -11.92 1.22 13.28
CA PHE A 149 -11.86 1.12 11.82
C PHE A 149 -12.84 2.06 11.13
N GLN A 150 -14.09 2.17 11.60
CA GLN A 150 -15.05 3.14 11.04
C GLN A 150 -14.50 4.56 11.08
N THR A 151 -13.87 4.96 12.18
CA THR A 151 -13.24 6.27 12.34
C THR A 151 -12.03 6.44 11.44
N LEU A 152 -11.16 5.43 11.38
CA LEU A 152 -9.96 5.44 10.53
C LEU A 152 -10.32 5.60 9.05
N VAL A 153 -11.26 4.79 8.55
CA VAL A 153 -11.71 4.82 7.15
C VAL A 153 -12.44 6.13 6.86
N ALA A 154 -13.29 6.63 7.77
CA ALA A 154 -13.98 7.91 7.58
C ALA A 154 -12.99 9.08 7.48
N ASN A 155 -12.00 9.13 8.37
CA ASN A 155 -10.97 10.18 8.36
C ASN A 155 -10.13 10.11 7.07
N TRP A 156 -9.71 8.91 6.68
CA TRP A 156 -9.00 8.72 5.42
C TRP A 156 -9.84 9.16 4.22
N TYR A 157 -11.13 8.78 4.17
CA TYR A 157 -12.03 9.17 3.10
C TYR A 157 -12.17 10.69 3.01
N GLN A 158 -12.40 11.39 4.12
CA GLN A 158 -12.51 12.86 4.10
C GLN A 158 -11.23 13.54 3.62
N LYS A 159 -10.04 13.00 3.97
CA LYS A 159 -8.75 13.51 3.49
C LYS A 159 -8.51 13.25 2.00
N ASN A 160 -9.09 12.19 1.44
CA ASN A 160 -8.69 11.63 0.14
C ASN A 160 -9.77 11.65 -0.95
N LYS A 161 -11.04 11.96 -0.63
CA LYS A 161 -12.17 11.90 -1.57
C LYS A 161 -11.99 12.76 -2.83
N ASP A 162 -11.32 13.90 -2.69
CA ASP A 162 -11.09 14.85 -3.78
C ASP A 162 -9.69 14.71 -4.41
N LYS A 163 -8.85 13.80 -3.88
CA LYS A 163 -7.52 13.53 -4.42
C LYS A 163 -7.60 12.55 -5.58
N SER A 164 -6.81 12.82 -6.61
CA SER A 164 -6.52 11.84 -7.65
C SER A 164 -5.83 10.60 -7.06
N PHE A 165 -5.94 9.47 -7.77
CA PHE A 165 -5.23 8.25 -7.39
C PHE A 165 -3.73 8.46 -7.22
N GLU A 166 -3.14 9.30 -8.08
CA GLU A 166 -1.71 9.62 -8.10
C GLU A 166 -1.28 10.39 -6.85
N GLU A 167 -2.10 11.35 -6.40
CA GLU A 167 -1.87 12.09 -5.17
C GLU A 167 -1.97 11.19 -3.93
N ARG A 168 -2.92 10.24 -3.93
CA ARG A 168 -3.04 9.27 -2.83
C ARG A 168 -1.81 8.36 -2.75
N LYS A 169 -1.28 7.89 -3.89
CA LYS A 169 -0.03 7.11 -3.89
C LYS A 169 1.20 7.88 -3.44
N LEU A 170 1.22 9.20 -3.64
CA LEU A 170 2.28 10.05 -3.09
C LEU A 170 2.14 10.23 -1.57
N ASP A 171 0.91 10.36 -1.06
CA ASP A 171 0.63 10.34 0.38
C ASP A 171 1.03 8.99 1.01
N ASP A 172 0.69 7.87 0.36
CA ASP A 172 0.96 6.51 0.84
C ASP A 172 2.47 6.22 1.01
N LEU A 173 3.36 6.95 0.32
CA LEU A 173 4.81 6.84 0.47
C LEU A 173 5.29 7.14 1.92
N TYR A 174 4.48 7.87 2.68
CA TYR A 174 4.72 8.25 4.07
C TYR A 174 3.64 7.70 5.02
N ASP A 175 2.88 6.70 4.59
CA ASP A 175 1.85 6.08 5.42
C ASP A 175 2.45 5.44 6.68
N GLY A 176 1.67 5.33 7.76
CA GLY A 176 2.12 4.68 8.99
C GLY A 176 2.36 3.18 8.83
N PHE A 177 1.64 2.53 7.90
CA PHE A 177 1.74 1.10 7.65
C PHE A 177 2.65 0.80 6.46
N HIS A 178 3.64 -0.08 6.67
CA HIS A 178 4.69 -0.35 5.69
C HIS A 178 4.14 -0.93 4.38
N THR A 179 3.11 -1.79 4.43
CA THR A 179 2.50 -2.37 3.22
C THR A 179 2.03 -1.30 2.23
N ASN A 180 1.44 -0.21 2.73
CA ASN A 180 1.03 0.92 1.89
C ASN A 180 2.25 1.65 1.29
N ARG A 181 3.31 1.86 2.09
CA ARG A 181 4.57 2.48 1.62
C ARG A 181 5.23 1.66 0.50
N PHE A 182 5.31 0.34 0.65
CA PHE A 182 5.86 -0.57 -0.36
C PHE A 182 5.00 -0.57 -1.64
N ALA A 183 3.67 -0.67 -1.50
CA ALA A 183 2.75 -0.62 -2.63
C ALA A 183 2.86 0.72 -3.39
N ALA A 184 3.03 1.84 -2.67
CA ALA A 184 3.28 3.15 -3.25
C ALA A 184 4.59 3.18 -4.05
N CYS A 185 5.71 2.71 -3.46
CA CYS A 185 7.00 2.63 -4.16
C CYS A 185 6.88 1.84 -5.47
N TYR A 186 6.27 0.66 -5.41
CA TYR A 186 6.05 -0.20 -6.56
C TYR A 186 5.27 0.53 -7.67
N TRP A 187 4.11 1.10 -7.33
CA TRP A 187 3.26 1.79 -8.31
C TRP A 187 3.95 3.01 -8.93
N LEU A 188 4.62 3.82 -8.11
CA LEU A 188 5.36 5.00 -8.57
C LEU A 188 6.47 4.61 -9.56
N GLY A 189 7.18 3.52 -9.28
CA GLY A 189 8.19 2.96 -10.19
C GLY A 189 7.60 2.45 -11.51
N GLU A 190 6.53 1.64 -11.44
CA GLU A 190 5.84 1.09 -12.62
C GLU A 190 5.25 2.15 -13.54
N SER A 191 4.88 3.31 -13.00
CA SER A 191 4.40 4.42 -13.81
C SER A 191 5.46 4.99 -14.78
N LYS A 192 6.76 4.79 -14.46
CA LYS A 192 7.92 5.31 -15.21
C LYS A 192 7.90 6.82 -15.45
N ARG A 193 7.20 7.60 -14.62
CA ARG A 193 7.09 9.05 -14.77
C ARG A 193 8.18 9.78 -13.99
N GLU A 194 8.94 10.66 -14.67
CA GLU A 194 10.03 11.42 -14.04
C GLU A 194 9.55 12.29 -12.85
N LYS A 195 8.29 12.75 -12.84
CA LYS A 195 7.74 13.57 -11.75
C LYS A 195 7.82 12.88 -10.38
N TYR A 196 7.87 11.55 -10.32
CA TYR A 196 7.95 10.79 -9.07
C TYR A 196 9.39 10.52 -8.59
N ARG A 197 10.40 10.87 -9.39
CA ARG A 197 11.81 10.71 -9.01
C ARG A 197 12.11 11.43 -7.70
N LEU A 198 11.77 12.72 -7.59
CA LEU A 198 12.09 13.52 -6.42
C LEU A 198 11.39 13.05 -5.13
N PRO A 199 10.08 12.71 -5.14
CA PRO A 199 9.44 12.07 -3.99
C PRO A 199 10.17 10.83 -3.47
N LEU A 200 10.55 9.90 -4.35
CA LEU A 200 11.27 8.67 -3.98
C LEU A 200 12.68 8.99 -3.43
N GLU A 201 13.42 9.91 -4.06
CA GLU A 201 14.72 10.34 -3.54
C GLU A 201 14.60 10.99 -2.16
N ASN A 202 13.53 11.73 -1.91
CA ASN A 202 13.28 12.37 -0.62
C ASN A 202 12.91 11.34 0.45
N LYS A 203 12.13 10.31 0.11
CA LYS A 203 11.85 9.21 1.02
C LYS A 203 13.14 8.47 1.43
N ILE A 204 14.03 8.17 0.47
CA ILE A 204 15.34 7.58 0.80
C ILE A 204 16.14 8.50 1.75
N LYS A 205 16.16 9.81 1.51
CA LYS A 205 16.86 10.76 2.41
C LYS A 205 16.27 10.81 3.81
N GLU A 206 14.96 10.61 3.95
CA GLU A 206 14.30 10.49 5.25
C GLU A 206 14.66 9.18 5.93
N LEU A 207 14.61 8.07 5.20
CA LEU A 207 14.99 6.76 5.71
C LEU A 207 16.44 6.77 6.19
N PHE A 208 17.35 7.53 5.56
CA PHE A 208 18.72 7.68 6.08
C PHE A 208 18.81 8.36 7.46
N LYS A 209 17.74 8.97 7.96
CA LYS A 209 17.68 9.54 9.30
C LYS A 209 17.20 8.46 10.29
N GLY A 210 17.75 8.47 11.50
CA GLY A 210 17.44 7.47 12.54
C GLY A 210 18.27 6.20 12.44
N ASP A 211 18.10 5.31 13.42
CA ASP A 211 18.83 4.04 13.49
C ASP A 211 18.38 3.08 12.37
N SER A 212 19.26 2.15 11.98
CA SER A 212 18.95 1.17 10.92
C SER A 212 18.14 0.03 11.50
N ASP A 213 17.05 -0.33 10.83
CA ASP A 213 16.34 -1.59 11.02
C ASP A 213 16.10 -2.26 9.66
N THR A 214 15.81 -3.56 9.66
CA THR A 214 15.65 -4.36 8.43
C THR A 214 14.49 -3.86 7.55
N LEU A 215 13.41 -3.36 8.16
CA LEU A 215 12.25 -2.86 7.44
C LEU A 215 12.60 -1.59 6.65
N LYS A 216 13.36 -0.68 7.28
CA LYS A 216 13.87 0.54 6.67
C LYS A 216 14.80 0.25 5.50
N ASP A 217 15.67 -0.75 5.61
CA ASP A 217 16.57 -1.15 4.53
C ASP A 217 15.78 -1.69 3.32
N SER A 218 14.80 -2.56 3.55
CA SER A 218 13.89 -3.04 2.50
C SER A 218 13.09 -1.90 1.85
N GLU A 219 12.64 -0.91 2.63
CA GLU A 219 11.97 0.28 2.08
C GLU A 219 12.90 1.14 1.21
N MET A 220 14.17 1.30 1.61
CA MET A 220 15.16 1.99 0.79
C MET A 220 15.38 1.27 -0.53
N VAL A 221 15.48 -0.07 -0.50
CA VAL A 221 15.63 -0.91 -1.70
C VAL A 221 14.42 -0.75 -2.60
N SER A 222 13.21 -0.78 -2.05
CA SER A 222 11.98 -0.58 -2.83
C SER A 222 11.92 0.79 -3.51
N CYS A 223 12.35 1.85 -2.81
CA CYS A 223 12.51 3.17 -3.42
C CYS A 223 13.59 3.17 -4.52
N ALA A 224 14.73 2.51 -4.28
CA ALA A 224 15.84 2.42 -5.23
C ALA A 224 15.42 1.69 -6.52
N THR A 225 14.71 0.57 -6.38
CA THR A 225 14.15 -0.19 -7.51
C THR A 225 13.12 0.63 -8.28
N ALA A 226 12.25 1.37 -7.59
CA ALA A 226 11.33 2.30 -8.25
C ALA A 226 12.05 3.38 -9.05
N LEU A 227 13.13 3.97 -8.51
CA LEU A 227 13.99 4.92 -9.24
C LEU A 227 14.68 4.28 -10.45
N GLY A 228 15.09 3.01 -10.33
CA GLY A 228 15.63 2.22 -11.42
C GLY A 228 14.64 2.03 -12.56
N LYS A 229 13.38 1.71 -12.24
CA LYS A 229 12.29 1.60 -13.23
C LYS A 229 11.99 2.92 -13.93
N ILE A 230 12.09 4.04 -13.21
CA ILE A 230 11.99 5.39 -13.82
C ILE A 230 13.16 5.66 -14.78
N GLY A 231 14.35 5.09 -14.53
CA GLY A 231 15.46 5.10 -15.49
C GLY A 231 16.21 6.42 -15.62
N ASN A 232 16.04 7.35 -14.67
CA ASN A 232 16.66 8.66 -14.75
C ASN A 232 18.09 8.65 -14.13
N PRO A 233 19.15 8.97 -14.90
CA PRO A 233 20.53 8.89 -14.41
C PRO A 233 20.83 9.89 -13.28
N LYS A 234 20.03 10.94 -13.09
CA LYS A 234 20.19 11.87 -11.95
C LYS A 234 20.05 11.19 -10.59
N SER A 235 19.34 10.06 -10.53
CA SER A 235 19.16 9.25 -9.31
C SER A 235 20.44 8.51 -8.90
N ALA A 236 21.43 8.38 -9.78
CA ALA A 236 22.62 7.57 -9.51
C ALA A 236 23.36 8.00 -8.22
N LYS A 237 23.37 9.29 -7.89
CA LYS A 237 24.01 9.78 -6.65
C LYS A 237 23.34 9.24 -5.39
N ILE A 238 22.00 9.20 -5.33
CA ILE A 238 21.31 8.67 -4.15
C ILE A 238 21.42 7.14 -4.10
N LEU A 239 21.39 6.47 -5.26
CA LEU A 239 21.49 5.02 -5.35
C LEU A 239 22.87 4.51 -4.91
N ARG A 240 23.96 5.24 -5.21
CA ARG A 240 25.28 4.98 -4.62
C ARG A 240 25.27 5.03 -3.09
N LYS A 241 24.51 5.96 -2.50
CA LYS A 241 24.40 6.04 -1.05
C LYS A 241 23.67 4.82 -0.48
N VAL A 242 22.57 4.40 -1.12
CA VAL A 242 21.84 3.18 -0.71
C VAL A 242 22.74 1.95 -0.84
N ALA A 243 23.41 1.78 -1.99
CA ALA A 243 24.35 0.69 -2.20
C ALA A 243 25.44 0.64 -1.12
N ASN A 244 26.04 1.79 -0.79
CA ASN A 244 27.04 1.87 0.27
C ASN A 244 26.46 1.59 1.66
N HIS A 245 25.25 2.05 1.97
CA HIS A 245 24.57 1.74 3.23
C HIS A 245 24.32 0.24 3.39
N LEU A 246 23.81 -0.43 2.35
CA LEU A 246 23.59 -1.89 2.39
C LEU A 246 24.89 -2.70 2.41
N SER A 247 26.00 -2.10 1.98
CA SER A 247 27.30 -2.76 1.94
C SER A 247 28.06 -2.73 3.27
N TYR A 248 27.78 -1.73 4.13
CA TYR A 248 28.54 -1.48 5.36
C TYR A 248 27.60 -1.10 6.51
N ASP A 249 27.76 -1.74 7.67
CA ASP A 249 27.09 -1.27 8.89
C ASP A 249 27.65 0.09 9.32
N TYR A 250 26.77 1.07 9.48
CA TYR A 250 27.11 2.42 9.95
C TYR A 250 26.61 2.68 11.38
N SER A 251 26.33 1.64 12.18
CA SER A 251 25.95 1.74 13.61
C SER A 251 27.09 2.15 14.57
N GLY A 252 28.12 2.86 14.09
CA GLY A 252 28.97 3.67 14.98
C GLY A 252 30.02 2.93 15.82
N GLY A 253 30.60 1.83 15.35
CA GLY A 253 31.76 1.25 16.05
C GLY A 253 32.42 0.03 15.41
N GLU A 254 31.68 -0.78 14.66
CA GLU A 254 32.23 -1.96 14.00
C GLU A 254 31.95 -1.90 12.50
N ARG A 255 32.97 -2.19 11.68
CA ARG A 255 32.94 -2.16 10.21
C ARG A 255 32.02 -3.20 9.57
N VAL A 256 31.21 -3.93 10.33
CA VAL A 256 30.78 -5.26 9.90
C VAL A 256 29.31 -5.53 10.22
N LEU A 257 28.46 -5.34 9.22
CA LEU A 257 27.14 -5.96 9.22
C LEU A 257 27.36 -7.49 9.24
N TRP A 258 28.23 -7.98 8.35
CA TRP A 258 28.56 -9.39 8.09
C TRP A 258 29.12 -10.23 9.24
N LYS A 259 29.52 -9.64 10.38
CA LYS A 259 30.05 -10.37 11.54
C LYS A 259 28.97 -10.72 12.57
N TYR A 260 27.88 -9.96 12.58
CA TYR A 260 26.79 -10.10 13.56
C TYR A 260 25.41 -10.25 12.91
N HIS A 261 25.26 -9.83 11.66
CA HIS A 261 24.06 -9.93 10.85
C HIS A 261 24.42 -10.34 9.42
N THR A 262 23.81 -11.39 8.88
CA THR A 262 23.92 -11.68 7.45
C THR A 262 23.11 -10.61 6.70
N PRO A 263 23.73 -9.65 5.98
CA PRO A 263 22.97 -8.73 5.15
C PRO A 263 22.16 -9.50 4.13
N ASN A 264 21.04 -8.91 3.76
CA ASN A 264 20.23 -9.41 2.68
C ASN A 264 20.98 -9.23 1.35
N ILE A 265 21.74 -10.26 0.94
CA ILE A 265 22.53 -10.29 -0.30
C ILE A 265 21.65 -9.93 -1.49
N TYR A 266 20.40 -10.40 -1.50
CA TYR A 266 19.46 -10.12 -2.58
C TYR A 266 19.25 -8.60 -2.76
N GLU A 267 18.95 -7.90 -1.68
CA GLU A 267 18.73 -6.45 -1.67
C GLU A 267 19.99 -5.66 -2.08
N LEU A 268 21.16 -6.08 -1.61
CA LEU A 268 22.44 -5.49 -2.00
C LEU A 268 22.66 -5.58 -3.52
N PHE A 269 22.44 -6.77 -4.09
CA PHE A 269 22.61 -6.99 -5.53
C PHE A 269 21.53 -6.27 -6.34
N GLU A 270 20.30 -6.18 -5.84
CA GLU A 270 19.20 -5.46 -6.50
C GLU A 270 19.55 -3.97 -6.71
N VAL A 271 20.06 -3.29 -5.68
CA VAL A 271 20.47 -1.87 -5.81
C VAL A 271 21.66 -1.69 -6.75
N HIS A 272 22.62 -2.62 -6.75
CA HIS A 272 23.74 -2.60 -7.69
C HIS A 272 23.29 -2.87 -9.14
N GLU A 273 22.30 -3.74 -9.35
CA GLU A 273 21.69 -3.98 -10.66
C GLU A 273 20.99 -2.71 -11.17
N VAL A 274 20.29 -2.00 -10.30
CA VAL A 274 19.67 -0.71 -10.63
C VAL A 274 20.73 0.30 -11.08
N LEU A 275 21.85 0.41 -10.37
CA LEU A 275 22.98 1.26 -10.79
C LEU A 275 23.54 0.83 -12.15
N ALA A 276 23.68 -0.47 -12.39
CA ALA A 276 24.13 -1.00 -13.67
C ALA A 276 23.19 -0.61 -14.82
N LYS A 277 21.88 -0.75 -14.63
CA LYS A 277 20.83 -0.35 -15.58
C LYS A 277 20.83 1.15 -15.90
N LEU A 278 21.29 1.98 -14.96
CA LEU A 278 21.48 3.42 -15.16
C LEU A 278 22.83 3.79 -15.82
N GLY A 279 23.58 2.81 -16.32
CA GLY A 279 24.85 3.02 -17.03
C GLY A 279 26.10 2.92 -16.15
N HIS A 280 25.97 2.47 -14.90
CA HIS A 280 27.08 2.36 -13.96
C HIS A 280 27.54 0.91 -13.71
N LYS A 281 27.42 0.02 -14.72
CA LYS A 281 27.77 -1.41 -14.59
C LYS A 281 29.20 -1.63 -14.09
N LYS A 282 30.18 -0.94 -14.68
CA LYS A 282 31.60 -1.10 -14.31
C LYS A 282 31.83 -0.73 -12.84
N GLU A 283 31.21 0.37 -12.40
CA GLU A 283 31.28 0.83 -11.01
C GLU A 283 30.66 -0.21 -10.07
N ALA A 284 29.46 -0.70 -10.40
CA ALA A 284 28.77 -1.71 -9.60
C ALA A 284 29.58 -3.01 -9.46
N LEU A 285 30.16 -3.51 -10.55
CA LEU A 285 31.00 -4.72 -10.54
C LEU A 285 32.29 -4.55 -9.76
N VAL A 286 32.95 -3.39 -9.86
CA VAL A 286 34.15 -3.11 -9.05
C VAL A 286 33.78 -3.19 -7.57
N ARG A 287 32.66 -2.56 -7.17
CA ARG A 287 32.23 -2.53 -5.78
C ARG A 287 31.88 -3.92 -5.23
N LEU A 288 31.12 -4.72 -6.01
CA LEU A 288 30.79 -6.09 -5.60
C LEU A 288 32.03 -6.99 -5.50
N ASN A 289 33.05 -6.79 -6.35
CA ASN A 289 34.32 -7.51 -6.24
C ASN A 289 35.16 -7.06 -5.04
N GLU A 290 35.11 -5.79 -4.65
CA GLU A 290 35.70 -5.32 -3.40
C GLU A 290 35.04 -6.01 -2.20
N LEU A 291 33.70 -6.06 -2.15
CA LEU A 291 32.98 -6.75 -1.08
C LEU A 291 33.30 -8.25 -1.03
N LYS A 292 33.44 -8.89 -2.19
CA LYS A 292 33.92 -10.28 -2.26
C LYS A 292 35.29 -10.43 -1.59
N LYS A 293 36.23 -9.55 -1.92
CA LYS A 293 37.59 -9.61 -1.38
C LYS A 293 37.61 -9.36 0.13
N ASP A 294 36.83 -8.40 0.57
CA ASP A 294 36.88 -7.91 1.95
C ASP A 294 36.09 -8.80 2.92
N TYR A 295 35.02 -9.49 2.46
CA TYR A 295 34.05 -10.12 3.36
C TYR A 295 33.62 -11.54 3.01
N LEU A 296 33.93 -12.08 1.82
CA LEU A 296 33.42 -13.40 1.43
C LEU A 296 33.83 -14.49 2.43
N GLU A 297 35.07 -14.46 2.93
CA GLU A 297 35.58 -15.46 3.88
C GLU A 297 34.93 -15.36 5.28
N GLU A 298 34.32 -14.21 5.62
CA GLU A 298 33.63 -13.98 6.88
C GLU A 298 32.18 -14.48 6.86
N MET A 299 31.61 -14.70 5.67
CA MET A 299 30.24 -15.20 5.48
C MET A 299 30.15 -16.70 5.77
N ASP A 300 28.98 -17.18 6.21
CA ASP A 300 28.72 -18.63 6.28
C ASP A 300 28.66 -19.26 4.87
N GLY A 301 28.85 -20.58 4.78
CA GLY A 301 28.99 -21.27 3.50
C GLY A 301 27.76 -21.16 2.56
N ALA A 302 26.54 -21.01 3.10
CA ALA A 302 25.36 -20.83 2.27
C ALA A 302 25.34 -19.42 1.67
N THR A 303 25.58 -18.42 2.51
CA THR A 303 25.70 -17.00 2.13
C THR A 303 26.82 -16.77 1.11
N GLN A 304 27.98 -17.40 1.28
CA GLN A 304 29.08 -17.35 0.31
C GLN A 304 28.66 -17.86 -1.08
N LYS A 305 27.98 -19.01 -1.11
CA LYS A 305 27.51 -19.62 -2.36
C LYS A 305 26.54 -18.68 -3.07
N GLU A 306 25.58 -18.14 -2.33
CA GLU A 306 24.60 -17.19 -2.88
C GLU A 306 25.27 -15.92 -3.41
N PHE A 307 26.22 -15.33 -2.66
CA PHE A 307 26.98 -14.16 -3.10
C PHE A 307 27.70 -14.43 -4.43
N LEU A 308 28.41 -15.55 -4.53
CA LEU A 308 29.15 -15.91 -5.74
C LEU A 308 28.24 -16.19 -6.93
N GLU A 309 27.08 -16.82 -6.70
CA GLU A 309 26.07 -17.04 -7.75
C GLU A 309 25.49 -15.72 -8.26
N ASN A 310 25.17 -14.79 -7.37
CA ASN A 310 24.68 -13.47 -7.76
C ASN A 310 25.77 -12.62 -8.43
N LEU A 311 27.04 -12.72 -8.01
CA LEU A 311 28.17 -12.06 -8.69
C LEU A 311 28.35 -12.55 -10.13
N LYS A 312 28.27 -13.87 -10.36
CA LYS A 312 28.30 -14.45 -11.72
C LYS A 312 27.15 -13.96 -12.59
N LYS A 313 25.96 -13.73 -12.02
CA LYS A 313 24.84 -13.10 -12.73
C LYS A 313 25.15 -11.64 -13.04
N ALA A 314 25.74 -10.91 -12.09
CA ALA A 314 26.07 -9.50 -12.23
C ALA A 314 27.07 -9.21 -13.35
N GLU A 315 28.03 -10.10 -13.58
CA GLU A 315 28.98 -9.99 -14.71
C GLU A 315 28.26 -9.89 -16.07
N LYS A 316 27.04 -10.43 -16.17
CA LYS A 316 26.21 -10.46 -17.39
C LYS A 316 25.24 -9.28 -17.53
N TRP A 317 25.19 -8.35 -16.57
CA TRP A 317 24.32 -7.16 -16.64
C TRP A 317 24.55 -6.28 -17.88
#